data_AF-A0A260AH15-F1
#
_entry.id   AF-A0A260AH15-F1
#
_cell.length_a   1.000
_cell.length_b   1.000
_cell.length_c   1.000
_cell.angle_alpha   90.00
_cell.angle_beta   90.00
_cell.angle_gamma   90.00
#
_symmetry.space_group_name_H-M   'P 1'
#
loop_
_entity.id
_entity.type
_entity.pdbx_description
1 polymer ?
#
loop_
_entity_poly.entity_id
_entity_poly.type
_entity_poly.pdbx_seq_one_letter_code
_entity_poly.pdbx_strand_id
1 'polypeptide(L)'
;MRTRLGAAVFTVFSAIGLLAALTLTIERFKLLEDASYVPSCSLNPVLSCGSVMVTKQAALFGFPNPIQGIVAFSVALVAGVLWLGRVELPHWFWLGMSGGLLLGEVFVHWLIVQSLYEIGALCPYCMVVWAVTMPLFVLALSRLITTASSTTDDAPGTIGRFFLEWRWTLLAVWYAIVVALIGIRFSDYWTSLL
;
A
#
# COMPACT_ATOMS: atom_id res chain seq x y z
N MET A 1 -15.42 -7.38 19.70
CA MET A 1 -14.62 -8.37 18.92
C MET A 1 -14.21 -7.84 17.55
N ARG A 2 -15.13 -7.26 16.75
CA ARG A 2 -14.88 -6.73 15.39
C ARG A 2 -13.82 -5.60 15.32
N THR A 3 -13.67 -4.80 16.38
CA THR A 3 -12.66 -3.71 16.46
C THR A 3 -11.23 -4.20 16.71
N ARG A 4 -11.05 -5.31 17.44
CA ARG A 4 -9.71 -5.88 17.71
C ARG A 4 -9.10 -6.49 16.45
N LEU A 5 -9.90 -7.18 15.65
CA LEU A 5 -9.44 -7.73 14.38
C LEU A 5 -8.99 -6.63 13.42
N GLY A 6 -9.77 -5.54 13.30
CA GLY A 6 -9.40 -4.39 12.48
C GLY A 6 -8.08 -3.75 12.91
N ALA A 7 -7.88 -3.54 14.21
CA ALA A 7 -6.63 -3.01 14.76
C ALA A 7 -5.43 -3.95 14.52
N ALA A 8 -5.63 -5.26 14.70
CA ALA A 8 -4.59 -6.26 14.45
C ALA A 8 -4.18 -6.29 12.98
N VAL A 9 -5.16 -6.33 12.07
CA VAL A 9 -4.91 -6.31 10.62
C VAL A 9 -4.19 -5.01 10.22
N PHE A 10 -4.64 -3.86 10.73
CA PHE A 10 -3.98 -2.58 10.45
C PHE A 10 -2.52 -2.57 10.91
N THR A 11 -2.25 -3.10 12.09
CA THR A 11 -0.89 -3.18 12.65
C THR A 11 0.00 -4.11 11.82
N VAL A 12 -0.49 -5.31 11.51
CA VAL A 12 0.25 -6.32 10.73
C VAL A 12 0.56 -5.81 9.32
N PHE A 13 -0.41 -5.20 8.65
CA PHE A 13 -0.22 -4.65 7.31
C PHE A 13 0.72 -3.44 7.30
N SER A 14 0.66 -2.60 8.34
CA SER A 14 1.64 -1.51 8.50
C SER A 14 3.06 -2.06 8.70
N ALA A 15 3.22 -3.12 9.49
CA ALA A 15 4.51 -3.78 9.67
C ALA A 15 5.04 -4.41 8.37
N ILE A 16 4.18 -5.08 7.61
CA ILE A 16 4.55 -5.67 6.31
C ILE A 16 4.97 -4.57 5.32
N GLY A 17 4.20 -3.47 5.23
CA GLY A 17 4.54 -2.33 4.38
C GLY A 17 5.88 -1.70 4.77
N LEU A 18 6.12 -1.53 6.08
CA LEU A 18 7.40 -1.03 6.60
C LEU A 18 8.57 -1.95 6.25
N LEU A 19 8.42 -3.26 6.44
CA LEU A 19 9.45 -4.24 6.10
C LEU A 19 9.75 -4.26 4.60
N ALA A 20 8.73 -4.17 3.75
CA ALA A 20 8.91 -4.08 2.31
C ALA A 20 9.65 -2.79 1.89
N ALA A 21 9.28 -1.64 2.49
CA ALA A 21 9.93 -0.36 2.22
C ALA A 21 11.40 -0.31 2.70
N LEU A 22 11.68 -0.87 3.88
CA LEU A 22 13.04 -1.04 4.39
C LEU A 22 13.88 -1.92 3.48
N THR A 23 13.33 -3.08 3.09
CA THR A 23 14.03 -4.02 2.21
C THR A 23 14.31 -3.37 0.86
N LEU A 24 13.34 -2.70 0.24
CA LEU A 24 13.55 -1.94 -1.00
C LEU A 24 14.64 -0.87 -0.88
N THR A 25 14.72 -0.21 0.27
CA THR A 25 15.75 0.80 0.53
C THR A 25 17.14 0.16 0.61
N ILE A 26 17.25 -0.99 1.29
CA ILE A 26 18.50 -1.76 1.39
C ILE A 26 18.93 -2.30 0.02
N GLU A 27 18.01 -2.90 -0.74
CA GLU A 27 18.27 -3.39 -2.09
C GLU A 27 18.77 -2.26 -3.01
N ARG A 28 18.18 -1.07 -2.89
CA ARG A 28 18.64 0.11 -3.63
C ARG A 28 20.05 0.53 -3.24
N PHE A 29 20.39 0.53 -1.95
CA PHE A 29 21.75 0.87 -1.52
C PHE A 29 22.79 -0.12 -2.04
N LYS A 30 22.51 -1.43 -1.99
CA LYS A 30 23.40 -2.45 -2.56
C LYS A 30 23.62 -2.25 -4.06
N LEU A 31 22.56 -1.90 -4.80
CA LEU A 31 22.67 -1.60 -6.23
C LEU A 31 23.47 -0.33 -6.52
N LEU A 32 23.48 0.65 -5.60
CA LEU A 32 24.31 1.85 -5.70
C LEU A 32 25.78 1.57 -5.37
N GLU A 33 26.05 0.63 -4.47
CA GLU A 33 27.41 0.20 -4.11
C GLU A 33 28.03 -0.69 -5.20
N ASP A 34 27.24 -1.56 -5.81
CA ASP A 34 27.66 -2.48 -6.86
C ASP A 34 26.60 -2.55 -7.97
N ALA A 35 26.91 -1.99 -9.13
CA ALA A 35 26.03 -1.99 -10.30
C ALA A 35 25.78 -3.40 -10.89
N SER A 36 26.59 -4.40 -10.52
CA SER A 36 26.41 -5.80 -10.90
C SER A 36 25.54 -6.60 -9.92
N TYR A 37 25.15 -5.98 -8.79
CA TYR A 37 24.28 -6.61 -7.80
C TYR A 37 22.89 -6.92 -8.39
N VAL A 38 22.44 -8.15 -8.20
CA VAL A 38 21.09 -8.59 -8.58
C VAL A 38 20.19 -8.53 -7.35
N PRO A 39 19.17 -7.65 -7.32
CA PRO A 39 18.28 -7.56 -6.17
C PRO A 39 17.54 -8.88 -5.91
N SER A 40 17.27 -9.17 -4.64
CA SER A 40 16.54 -10.38 -4.22
C SER A 40 15.12 -10.47 -4.80
N CYS A 41 14.54 -9.32 -5.14
CA CYS A 41 13.25 -9.15 -5.80
C CYS A 41 13.29 -9.28 -7.33
N SER A 42 14.46 -9.53 -7.94
CA SER A 42 14.62 -9.73 -9.39
C SER A 42 14.67 -11.23 -9.71
N LEU A 43 13.52 -11.80 -10.06
CA LEU A 43 13.34 -13.24 -10.26
C LEU A 43 13.38 -13.63 -11.74
N ASN A 44 12.83 -12.78 -12.60
CA ASN A 44 12.76 -13.01 -14.04
C ASN A 44 12.61 -11.64 -14.77
N PRO A 45 12.61 -11.62 -16.11
CA PRO A 45 12.54 -10.36 -16.87
C PRO A 45 11.29 -9.50 -16.57
N VAL A 46 10.16 -10.13 -16.24
CA VAL A 46 8.91 -9.45 -15.86
C VAL A 46 8.92 -9.04 -14.40
N LEU A 47 9.35 -9.92 -13.49
CA LEU A 47 9.49 -9.68 -12.06
C LEU A 47 10.90 -9.18 -11.75
N SER A 48 11.22 -7.96 -12.20
CA SER A 48 12.55 -7.35 -12.07
C SER A 48 12.51 -6.06 -11.28
N CYS A 49 13.10 -6.12 -10.09
CA CYS A 49 13.22 -5.00 -9.17
C CYS A 49 14.29 -3.98 -9.63
N GLY A 50 15.39 -4.50 -10.20
CA GLY A 50 16.52 -3.69 -10.65
C GLY A 50 16.14 -2.73 -11.77
N SER A 51 15.39 -3.19 -12.78
CA SER A 51 14.93 -2.33 -13.88
C SER A 51 13.98 -1.24 -13.41
N VAL A 52 13.13 -1.54 -12.42
CA VAL A 52 12.20 -0.56 -11.82
C VAL A 52 12.97 0.48 -11.00
N MET A 53 13.95 0.06 -10.19
CA MET A 53 14.68 0.96 -9.27
C MET A 53 15.51 2.02 -10.00
N VAL A 54 16.04 1.74 -11.18
CA VAL A 54 16.88 2.72 -11.90
C VAL A 54 16.07 3.80 -12.64
N THR A 55 14.73 3.70 -12.64
CA THR A 55 13.86 4.67 -13.31
C THR A 55 13.73 5.98 -12.54
N LYS A 56 13.40 7.07 -13.24
CA LYS A 56 13.10 8.37 -12.62
C LYS A 56 11.86 8.30 -11.73
N GLN A 57 10.91 7.45 -12.09
CA GLN A 57 9.68 7.17 -11.37
C GLN A 57 9.95 6.60 -9.97
N ALA A 58 11.09 5.94 -9.76
CA ALA A 58 11.49 5.39 -8.46
C ALA A 58 11.95 6.44 -7.44
N ALA A 59 12.07 7.72 -7.84
CA ALA A 59 12.46 8.82 -6.96
C ALA A 59 11.59 10.07 -7.22
N LEU A 60 10.37 10.06 -6.67
CA LEU A 60 9.49 11.23 -6.70
C LEU A 60 9.95 12.27 -5.66
N PHE A 61 9.84 13.55 -6.00
CA PHE A 61 10.27 14.68 -5.15
C PHE A 61 11.78 14.73 -4.82
N GLY A 62 12.61 14.03 -5.61
CA GLY A 62 14.07 14.07 -5.47
C GLY A 62 14.65 13.07 -4.48
N PHE A 63 13.83 12.18 -3.90
CA PHE A 63 14.30 11.11 -3.02
C PHE A 63 13.61 9.78 -3.34
N PRO A 64 14.25 8.63 -3.05
CA PRO A 64 13.68 7.33 -3.36
C PRO A 64 12.31 7.11 -2.70
N ASN A 65 11.32 6.64 -3.48
CA ASN A 65 9.97 6.34 -3.00
C ASN A 65 9.94 5.39 -1.78
N PRO A 66 10.82 4.38 -1.65
CA PRO A 66 10.86 3.52 -0.47
C PRO A 66 11.04 4.30 0.85
N ILE A 67 11.71 5.46 0.83
CA ILE A 67 11.89 6.30 2.02
C ILE A 67 10.55 6.92 2.46
N GLN A 68 9.72 7.37 1.50
CA GLN A 68 8.35 7.83 1.78
C GLN A 68 7.53 6.72 2.44
N GLY A 69 7.68 5.49 1.93
CA GLY A 69 7.07 4.30 2.49
C GLY A 69 7.48 4.04 3.94
N ILE A 70 8.78 4.12 4.26
CA ILE A 70 9.29 3.94 5.63
C ILE A 70 8.59 4.92 6.59
N VAL A 71 8.51 6.21 6.23
CA VAL A 71 7.87 7.23 7.07
C VAL A 71 6.38 6.93 7.25
N ALA A 72 5.65 6.74 6.15
CA ALA A 72 4.21 6.52 6.17
C ALA A 72 3.82 5.25 6.95
N PHE A 73 4.48 4.12 6.68
CA PHE A 73 4.20 2.86 7.35
C PHE A 73 4.64 2.85 8.81
N SER A 74 5.68 3.60 9.19
CA SER A 74 6.05 3.75 10.61
C SER A 74 4.96 4.47 11.40
N VAL A 75 4.41 5.56 10.86
CA VAL A 75 3.29 6.29 11.49
C VAL A 75 2.05 5.40 11.58
N ALA A 76 1.73 4.67 10.51
CA ALA A 76 0.62 3.72 10.51
C ALA A 76 0.84 2.58 11.52
N LEU A 77 2.07 2.05 11.64
CA LEU A 77 2.38 1.00 12.60
C LEU A 77 2.17 1.46 14.04
N VAL A 78 2.67 2.65 14.38
CA VAL A 78 2.45 3.25 15.71
C VAL A 78 0.96 3.45 15.97
N ALA A 79 0.20 3.97 15.00
CA ALA A 79 -1.25 4.13 15.12
C ALA A 79 -1.96 2.78 15.36
N GLY A 80 -1.53 1.72 14.66
CA GLY A 80 -2.05 0.37 14.83
C GLY A 80 -1.79 -0.18 16.24
N VAL A 81 -0.56 -0.03 16.75
CA VAL A 81 -0.18 -0.45 18.10
C VAL A 81 -0.99 0.30 19.16
N LEU A 82 -1.13 1.63 19.03
CA LEU A 82 -1.94 2.43 19.92
C LEU A 82 -3.41 1.99 19.90
N TRP A 83 -3.94 1.72 18.69
CA TRP A 83 -5.30 1.22 18.54
C TRP A 83 -5.50 -0.18 19.16
N LEU A 84 -4.52 -1.09 19.04
CA LEU A 84 -4.51 -2.38 19.73
C LEU A 84 -4.48 -2.21 21.26
N GLY A 85 -3.71 -1.24 21.75
CA GLY A 85 -3.62 -0.84 23.15
C GLY A 85 -4.87 -0.14 23.69
N ARG A 86 -5.91 0.04 22.87
CA ARG A 86 -7.14 0.77 23.19
C ARG A 86 -6.91 2.25 23.53
N VAL A 87 -5.83 2.83 23.02
CA VAL A 87 -5.62 4.27 23.10
C VAL A 87 -6.62 4.94 22.17
N GLU A 88 -7.42 5.85 22.71
CA GLU A 88 -8.38 6.62 21.94
C GLU A 88 -7.65 7.74 21.20
N LEU A 89 -7.45 7.51 19.90
CA LEU A 89 -6.89 8.51 19.01
C LEU A 89 -8.01 9.47 18.56
N PRO A 90 -7.75 10.79 18.56
CA PRO A 90 -8.75 11.80 18.24
C PRO A 90 -9.17 11.75 16.77
N HIS A 91 -10.35 12.31 16.46
CA HIS A 91 -10.90 12.31 15.10
C HIS A 91 -9.96 12.93 14.06
N TRP A 92 -9.30 14.05 14.40
CA TRP A 92 -8.35 14.71 13.49
C TRP A 92 -7.17 13.80 13.10
N PHE A 93 -6.77 12.90 13.98
CA PHE A 93 -5.69 11.95 13.69
C PHE A 93 -6.13 10.96 12.62
N TRP A 94 -7.34 10.39 12.76
CA TRP A 94 -7.90 9.50 11.75
C TRP A 94 -8.20 10.23 10.43
N LEU A 95 -8.50 11.53 10.48
CA LEU A 95 -8.68 12.35 9.28
C LEU A 95 -7.34 12.49 8.54
N GLY A 96 -6.28 12.86 9.25
CA GLY A 96 -4.93 12.94 8.68
C GLY A 96 -4.42 11.58 8.18
N MET A 97 -4.64 10.50 8.93
CA MET A 97 -4.27 9.14 8.55
C MET A 97 -4.99 8.69 7.27
N SER A 98 -6.30 8.92 7.20
CA SER A 98 -7.10 8.57 6.01
C SER A 98 -6.69 9.42 4.79
N GLY A 99 -6.41 10.71 5.00
CA GLY A 99 -5.92 11.60 3.94
C GLY A 99 -4.54 11.19 3.43
N GLY A 100 -3.61 10.87 4.32
CA GLY A 100 -2.28 10.38 3.95
C GLY A 100 -2.33 9.04 3.21
N LEU A 101 -3.15 8.10 3.68
CA LEU A 101 -3.34 6.82 3.00
C LEU A 101 -4.06 6.96 1.65
N LEU A 102 -4.99 7.92 1.51
CA LEU A 102 -5.62 8.22 0.22
C LEU A 102 -4.60 8.75 -0.78
N LEU A 103 -3.73 9.68 -0.36
CA LEU A 103 -2.63 10.18 -1.20
C LEU A 103 -1.66 9.06 -1.58
N GLY A 104 -1.35 8.19 -0.62
CA GLY A 104 -0.55 6.98 -0.85
C GLY A 104 -1.21 6.05 -1.87
N GLU A 105 -2.53 5.84 -1.78
CA GLU A 105 -3.29 5.01 -2.70
C GLU A 105 -3.28 5.58 -4.12
N VAL A 106 -3.51 6.89 -4.28
CA VAL A 106 -3.39 7.58 -5.57
C VAL A 106 -1.99 7.40 -6.15
N PHE A 107 -0.96 7.52 -5.32
CA PHE A 107 0.42 7.32 -5.74
C PHE A 107 0.70 5.87 -6.15
N VAL A 108 0.16 4.89 -5.43
CA VAL A 108 0.22 3.47 -5.78
C VAL A 108 -0.41 3.20 -7.15
N HIS A 109 -1.58 3.76 -7.43
CA HIS A 109 -2.24 3.62 -8.73
C HIS A 109 -1.38 4.18 -9.87
N TRP A 110 -0.76 5.34 -9.65
CA TRP A 110 0.18 5.90 -10.60
C TRP A 110 1.39 4.98 -10.83
N LEU A 111 1.97 4.42 -9.76
CA LEU A 111 3.08 3.46 -9.86
C LEU A 111 2.69 2.16 -10.57
N ILE A 112 1.47 1.67 -10.39
CA ILE A 112 0.95 0.50 -11.12
C ILE A 112 0.95 0.79 -12.62
N VAL A 113 0.38 1.93 -13.03
CA VAL A 113 0.35 2.33 -14.45
C VAL A 113 1.76 2.47 -15.02
N GLN A 114 2.68 3.13 -14.30
CA GLN A 114 4.07 3.26 -14.74
C GLN A 114 4.74 1.88 -14.87
N SER A 115 4.54 0.98 -13.91
CA SER A 115 5.15 -0.37 -13.94
C SER A 115 4.64 -1.20 -15.12
N LEU A 116 3.33 -1.15 -15.41
CA LEU A 116 2.69 -1.95 -16.45
C LEU A 116 2.91 -1.40 -17.86
N TYR A 117 2.80 -0.10 -18.05
CA TYR A 117 2.70 0.51 -19.38
C TYR A 117 3.95 1.27 -19.82
N GLU A 118 4.78 1.73 -18.89
CA GLU A 118 6.01 2.47 -19.21
C GLU A 118 7.26 1.61 -19.02
N ILE A 119 7.37 0.95 -17.87
CA ILE A 119 8.57 0.15 -17.51
C ILE A 119 8.49 -1.25 -18.09
N GLY A 120 7.30 -1.85 -18.10
CA GLY A 120 7.11 -3.24 -18.53
C GLY A 120 7.72 -4.27 -17.57
N ALA A 121 7.86 -3.91 -16.29
CA ALA A 121 8.37 -4.80 -15.24
C ALA A 121 7.66 -4.53 -13.91
N LEU A 122 7.58 -5.56 -13.08
CA LEU A 122 6.95 -5.58 -11.76
C LEU A 122 7.99 -5.88 -10.70
N CYS A 123 7.90 -5.17 -9.59
CA CYS A 123 8.71 -5.42 -8.41
C CYS A 123 7.86 -6.11 -7.33
N PRO A 124 8.21 -7.34 -6.89
CA PRO A 124 7.48 -8.05 -5.84
C PRO A 124 7.32 -7.24 -4.54
N TYR A 125 8.35 -6.53 -4.09
CA TYR A 125 8.22 -5.69 -2.88
C TYR A 125 7.32 -4.46 -3.09
N CYS A 126 7.33 -3.85 -4.28
CA CYS A 126 6.37 -2.79 -4.60
C CYS A 126 4.94 -3.33 -4.61
N MET A 127 4.72 -4.52 -5.18
CA MET A 127 3.41 -5.18 -5.16
C MET A 127 2.92 -5.46 -3.75
N VAL A 128 3.82 -5.83 -2.82
CA VAL A 128 3.47 -5.96 -1.39
C VAL A 128 3.00 -4.61 -0.83
N VAL A 129 3.73 -3.52 -1.11
CA VAL A 129 3.33 -2.16 -0.70
C VAL A 129 1.96 -1.80 -1.27
N TRP A 130 1.70 -2.08 -2.56
CA TRP A 130 0.41 -1.85 -3.19
C TRP A 130 -0.69 -2.64 -2.47
N ALA A 131 -0.41 -3.92 -2.20
CA ALA A 131 -1.38 -4.82 -1.60
C ALA A 131 -1.76 -4.42 -0.18
N VAL A 132 -0.84 -3.89 0.63
CA VAL A 132 -1.15 -3.49 2.02
C VAL A 132 -1.72 -2.08 2.14
N THR A 133 -1.45 -1.18 1.19
CA THR A 133 -1.88 0.23 1.26
C THR A 133 -3.41 0.35 1.20
N MET A 134 -4.06 -0.35 0.26
CA MET A 134 -5.52 -0.27 0.09
C MET A 134 -6.30 -0.76 1.33
N PRO A 135 -6.00 -1.93 1.94
CA PRO A 135 -6.62 -2.33 3.20
C PRO A 135 -6.38 -1.34 4.36
N LEU A 136 -5.19 -0.76 4.46
CA LEU A 136 -4.90 0.26 5.47
C LEU A 136 -5.79 1.48 5.28
N PHE A 137 -5.92 1.97 4.05
CA PHE A 137 -6.83 3.07 3.71
C PHE A 137 -8.28 2.74 4.10
N VAL A 138 -8.77 1.56 3.71
CA VAL A 138 -10.13 1.10 4.02
C VAL A 138 -10.38 1.05 5.53
N LEU A 139 -9.42 0.56 6.31
CA LEU A 139 -9.53 0.47 7.76
C LEU A 139 -9.45 1.84 8.43
N ALA A 140 -8.53 2.71 8.01
CA ALA A 140 -8.42 4.07 8.52
C ALA A 140 -9.68 4.89 8.22
N LEU A 141 -10.19 4.81 6.99
CA LEU A 141 -11.42 5.49 6.59
C LEU A 141 -12.65 4.95 7.34
N SER A 142 -12.70 3.63 7.56
CA SER A 142 -13.74 3.04 8.41
C SER A 142 -13.69 3.61 9.83
N ARG A 143 -12.48 3.82 10.38
CA ARG A 143 -12.32 4.42 11.71
C ARG A 143 -12.69 5.89 11.74
N LEU A 144 -12.32 6.65 10.72
CA LEU A 144 -12.72 8.05 10.55
C LEU A 144 -14.25 8.19 10.59
N ILE A 145 -14.96 7.38 9.80
CA ILE A 145 -16.43 7.41 9.73
C ILE A 145 -17.05 7.05 11.09
N THR A 146 -16.55 6.00 11.76
CA THR A 146 -17.09 5.58 13.06
C THR A 146 -16.82 6.56 14.20
N THR A 147 -15.71 7.30 14.15
CA THR A 147 -15.37 8.30 15.18
C THR A 147 -16.13 9.60 14.98
N ALA A 148 -16.47 9.97 13.74
CA ALA A 148 -17.34 11.10 13.46
C ALA A 148 -18.73 10.91 14.09
N SER A 149 -19.33 9.73 13.91
CA SER A 149 -20.65 9.40 14.47
C SER A 149 -20.68 9.26 16.00
N SER A 150 -19.53 9.25 16.68
CA SER A 150 -19.48 9.32 18.15
C SER A 150 -19.34 10.75 18.67
N THR A 151 -18.90 11.69 17.83
CA THR A 151 -18.75 13.12 18.19
C THR A 151 -19.98 13.95 17.85
N THR A 152 -20.79 13.49 16.90
CA THR A 152 -22.08 14.06 16.53
C THR A 152 -23.15 13.00 16.79
N ASP A 153 -24.30 13.35 17.37
CA ASP A 153 -25.45 12.42 17.53
C ASP A 153 -26.02 11.93 16.18
N ASP A 154 -25.49 12.45 15.06
CA ASP A 154 -25.82 12.01 13.73
C ASP A 154 -25.19 10.64 13.40
N ALA A 155 -26.07 9.69 13.06
CA ALA A 155 -25.68 8.43 12.46
C ALA A 155 -24.81 8.66 11.20
N PRO A 156 -23.92 7.72 10.83
CA PRO A 156 -23.13 7.87 9.62
C PRO A 156 -24.06 8.12 8.43
N GLY A 157 -23.80 9.20 7.68
CA GLY A 157 -24.56 9.54 6.48
C GLY A 157 -24.65 8.35 5.52
N THR A 158 -25.64 8.34 4.63
CA THR A 158 -25.95 7.20 3.74
C THR A 158 -24.70 6.66 3.02
N ILE A 159 -23.80 7.54 2.57
CA ILE A 159 -22.52 7.19 1.94
C ILE A 159 -21.58 6.45 2.89
N GLY A 160 -21.47 6.91 4.14
CA GLY A 160 -20.62 6.28 5.16
C GLY A 160 -21.11 4.89 5.53
N ARG A 161 -22.42 4.68 5.65
CA ARG A 161 -23.01 3.34 5.85
C ARG A 161 -22.74 2.41 4.68
N PHE A 162 -22.99 2.88 3.46
CA PHE A 162 -22.72 2.11 2.24
C PHE A 162 -21.26 1.65 2.19
N PHE A 163 -20.30 2.56 2.43
CA PHE A 163 -18.88 2.21 2.45
C PHE A 163 -18.57 1.16 3.53
N LEU A 164 -19.06 1.32 4.76
CA LEU A 164 -18.79 0.37 5.84
C LEU A 164 -19.33 -1.04 5.57
N GLU A 165 -20.42 -1.15 4.81
CA GLU A 165 -21.02 -2.42 4.40
C GLU A 165 -20.26 -3.05 3.22
N TRP A 166 -19.94 -2.25 2.20
CA TRP A 166 -19.33 -2.73 0.94
C TRP A 166 -17.81 -2.72 0.91
N ARG A 167 -17.14 -2.21 1.95
CA ARG A 167 -15.67 -2.04 1.97
C ARG A 167 -14.87 -3.27 1.57
N TRP A 168 -15.30 -4.47 1.96
CA TRP A 168 -14.60 -5.71 1.64
C TRP A 168 -14.82 -6.11 0.18
N THR A 169 -16.02 -5.86 -0.36
CA THR A 169 -16.31 -6.04 -1.78
C THR A 169 -15.50 -5.06 -2.63
N LEU A 170 -15.43 -3.78 -2.22
CA LEU A 170 -14.60 -2.77 -2.90
C LEU A 170 -13.14 -3.17 -2.92
N LEU A 171 -12.61 -3.66 -1.80
CA LEU A 171 -11.24 -4.16 -1.70
C LEU A 171 -11.02 -5.39 -2.60
N ALA A 172 -11.94 -6.35 -2.61
CA ALA A 172 -11.85 -7.53 -3.46
C ALA A 172 -11.90 -7.20 -4.95
N VAL A 173 -12.79 -6.28 -5.34
CA VAL A 173 -12.89 -5.77 -6.72
C VAL A 173 -11.60 -5.06 -7.12
N TRP A 174 -11.02 -4.25 -6.24
CA TRP A 174 -9.74 -3.58 -6.51
C TRP A 174 -8.61 -4.59 -6.76
N TYR A 175 -8.47 -5.61 -5.89
CA TYR A 175 -7.48 -6.66 -6.12
C TYR A 175 -7.71 -7.41 -7.43
N ALA A 176 -8.97 -7.75 -7.74
CA ALA A 176 -9.31 -8.43 -8.99
C ALA A 176 -8.92 -7.59 -10.21
N ILE A 177 -9.16 -6.27 -10.17
CA ILE A 177 -8.77 -5.34 -11.24
C ILE A 177 -7.24 -5.33 -11.39
N VAL A 178 -6.48 -5.15 -10.30
CA VAL A 178 -5.01 -5.10 -10.37
C VAL A 178 -4.44 -6.41 -10.91
N VAL A 179 -4.93 -7.56 -10.43
CA VAL A 179 -4.50 -8.88 -10.92
C VAL A 179 -4.87 -9.07 -12.38
N ALA A 180 -6.07 -8.68 -12.80
CA ALA A 180 -6.50 -8.77 -14.19
C ALA A 180 -5.62 -7.90 -15.11
N LEU A 181 -5.30 -6.67 -14.69
CA LEU A 181 -4.41 -5.77 -15.45
C LEU A 181 -3.01 -6.37 -15.61
N ILE A 182 -2.45 -6.96 -14.56
CA ILE A 182 -1.16 -7.67 -14.62
C ILE A 182 -1.24 -8.88 -15.58
N GLY A 183 -2.28 -9.72 -15.43
CA GLY A 183 -2.45 -10.92 -16.25
C GLY A 183 -2.63 -10.63 -17.74
N ILE A 184 -3.42 -9.60 -18.06
CA ILE A 184 -3.64 -9.15 -19.44
C ILE A 184 -2.35 -8.55 -20.02
N ARG A 185 -1.65 -7.70 -19.26
CA ARG A 185 -0.48 -6.99 -19.77
C ARG A 185 0.71 -7.91 -20.07
N PHE A 186 0.88 -8.95 -19.28
CA PHE A 186 1.98 -9.91 -19.40
C PHE A 186 1.54 -11.26 -19.98
N SER A 187 0.39 -11.32 -20.67
CA SER A 187 -0.17 -12.56 -21.24
C SER A 187 0.85 -13.31 -22.10
N ASP A 188 1.56 -12.61 -22.97
CA ASP A 188 2.51 -13.18 -23.94
C ASP A 188 3.69 -13.87 -23.24
N TYR A 189 4.12 -13.33 -22.09
CA TYR A 189 5.15 -13.94 -21.27
C TYR A 189 4.64 -15.23 -20.62
N TRP A 190 3.44 -15.20 -20.02
CA TRP A 190 2.87 -16.38 -19.37
C TRP A 190 2.54 -17.51 -20.34
N THR A 191 2.06 -17.18 -21.54
CA THR A 191 1.78 -18.18 -22.58
C THR A 191 3.05 -18.79 -23.15
N SER A 192 4.19 -18.07 -23.14
CA SER A 192 5.49 -18.62 -23.57
C SER A 192 6.09 -19.65 -22.59
N LEU A 193 5.56 -19.74 -21.37
CA LEU A 193 5.98 -20.69 -20.32
C LEU A 193 5.15 -21.99 -20.28
N LEU A 194 4.04 -22.04 -21.02
CA LEU A 194 3.14 -23.21 -21.14
C LEU A 194 3.48 -24.02 -22.40
#